data_AF-X1IT06-F1
#
_entry.id   AF-X1IT06-F1
#
_cell.length_a   1.000
_cell.length_b   1.000
_cell.length_c   1.000
_cell.angle_alpha   90.00
_cell.angle_beta   90.00
_cell.angle_gamma   90.00
#
_symmetry.space_group_name_H-M   'P 1'
#
loop_
_entity.id
_entity.type
_entity.pdbx_description
1 polymer ?
#
loop_
_entity_poly.entity_id
_entity_poly.type
_entity_poly.pdbx_seq_one_letter_code
_entity_poly.pdbx_strand_id
1 'polypeptide(L)' 'MKRFRKRILFLSNGYAEDLIAAAIIEKLVNEVPQIEIKALPLVGEGKAYEPLRILILG' A
#
# COMPACT_ATOMS: atom_id res chain seq x y z
N MET A 1 3.11 14.91 16.02
CA MET A 1 3.04 14.52 14.59
C MET A 1 3.94 13.32 14.35
N LYS A 2 3.46 12.22 13.74
CA LYS A 2 4.34 11.12 13.31
C LYS A 2 5.28 11.65 12.23
N ARG A 3 6.60 11.53 12.43
CA ARG A 3 7.60 11.93 11.44
C ARG A 3 7.99 10.69 10.64
N PHE A 4 7.42 10.56 9.45
CA PHE A 4 7.78 9.48 8.54
C PHE A 4 9.21 9.66 8.04
N ARG A 5 10.00 8.58 8.08
CA ARG A 5 11.40 8.58 7.62
C ARG A 5 11.53 8.25 6.15
N LYS A 6 10.57 7.54 5.57
CA LYS A 6 10.55 7.12 4.17
C LYS A 6 9.11 7.10 3.65
N ARG A 7 8.96 7.32 2.35
CA ARG A 7 7.69 7.23 1.62
C ARG A 7 7.83 6.19 0.53
N ILE A 8 6.88 5.27 0.45
CA ILE A 8 6.89 4.17 -0.52
C ILE A 8 5.56 4.19 -1.28
N LEU A 9 5.65 4.08 -2.61
CA LEU A 9 4.51 3.88 -3.48
C LEU A 9 4.54 2.43 -3.97
N PHE A 10 3.48 1.68 -3.71
CA PHE A 10 3.24 0.38 -4.34
C PHE A 10 2.49 0.60 -5.65
N LEU A 11 3.04 0.07 -6.73
CA LEU A 11 2.46 0.11 -8.06
C LEU A 11 2.21 -1.33 -8.51
N SER A 12 1.01 -1.61 -8.99
CA SER A 12 0.57 -2.93 -9.41
C SER A 12 -0.23 -2.84 -10.69
N ASN A 13 -0.05 -3.81 -11.58
CA ASN A 13 -0.63 -3.88 -12.92
C ASN A 13 -1.75 -4.92 -13.05
N GLY A 14 -2.29 -5.41 -11.94
CA GLY A 14 -3.39 -6.37 -11.96
C GLY A 14 -3.84 -6.82 -10.57
N TYR A 15 -5.04 -7.41 -10.51
CA TYR A 15 -5.67 -7.84 -9.26
C TYR A 15 -4.83 -8.81 -8.42
N ALA A 16 -4.10 -9.73 -9.06
CA ALA A 16 -3.22 -10.64 -8.34
C ALA A 16 -2.00 -9.92 -7.74
N GLU A 17 -1.47 -8.91 -8.42
CA GLU A 17 -0.38 -8.09 -7.91
C GLU A 17 -0.84 -7.18 -6.77
N ASP A 18 -2.08 -6.67 -6.81
CA ASP A 18 -2.69 -5.94 -5.70
C ASP A 18 -2.73 -6.77 -4.42
N LEU A 19 -3.10 -8.05 -4.53
CA LEU A 19 -3.11 -8.98 -3.38
C LEU A 19 -1.72 -9.21 -2.81
N ILE A 20 -0.71 -9.38 -3.67
CA ILE A 20 0.68 -9.56 -3.23
C ILE A 20 1.19 -8.29 -2.55
N ALA A 21 0.96 -7.13 -3.15
CA ALA A 21 1.34 -5.84 -2.60
C ALA A 21 0.63 -5.58 -1.26
N ALA A 22 -0.67 -5.89 -1.16
CA ALA A 22 -1.45 -5.74 0.07
C ALA A 22 -0.85 -6.55 1.23
N ALA A 23 -0.47 -7.81 0.99
CA ALA A 23 0.17 -8.66 1.99
C ALA A 23 1.53 -8.11 2.45
N ILE A 24 2.34 -7.58 1.53
CA ILE A 24 3.62 -6.95 1.86
C ILE A 24 3.38 -5.68 2.70
N ILE A 25 2.43 -4.85 2.30
CA ILE A 25 2.10 -3.61 3.00
C ILE A 25 1.63 -3.90 4.42
N GLU A 26 0.74 -4.87 4.61
CA GLU A 26 0.24 -5.27 5.93
C GLU A 26 1.39 -5.62 6.87
N LYS A 27 2.39 -6.37 6.38
CA LYS A 27 3.58 -6.72 7.15
C LYS A 27 4.46 -5.49 7.44
N LEU A 28 4.71 -4.65 6.44
CA LEU A 28 5.57 -3.48 6.56
C LEU A 28 5.03 -2.42 7.53
N VAL A 29 3.71 -2.17 7.53
CA VAL A 29 3.09 -1.20 8.46
C VAL A 29 3.29 -1.63 9.91
N ASN A 30 3.24 -2.94 10.17
CA ASN A 30 3.42 -3.51 11.50
C ASN A 30 4.90 -3.49 11.95
N GLU A 31 5.83 -3.79 11.06
CA GLU A 31 7.25 -3.89 11.40
C GLU A 31 8.01 -2.55 11.36
N VAL A 32 7.56 -1.62 10.53
CA VAL A 32 8.26 -0.34 10.31
C VAL A 32 7.27 0.83 10.40
N PRO A 33 6.74 1.17 11.59
CA PRO A 33 5.66 2.14 11.76
C PRO A 33 6.00 3.61 11.38
N GLN A 34 7.23 3.87 10.95
CA GLN A 34 7.73 5.18 10.54
C GLN A 34 7.83 5.34 9.01
N ILE A 35 7.17 4.49 8.22
CA ILE A 35 7.03 4.67 6.78
C ILE A 35 5.63 5.17 6.42
N GLU A 36 5.55 6.05 5.44
CA GLU A 36 4.30 6.41 4.77
C GLU A 36 4.16 5.50 3.54
N ILE A 37 3.01 4.84 3.41
CA ILE A 37 2.71 3.97 2.28
C ILE A 37 1.50 4.52 1.52
N LYS A 38 1.60 4.46 0.19
CA LYS A 38 0.50 4.68 -0.75
C LYS A 38 0.47 3.53 -1.75
N ALA A 39 -0.68 3.24 -2.32
CA ALA A 39 -0.84 2.29 -3.41
C ALA A 39 -1.44 2.97 -4.64
N LEU A 40 -1.01 2.56 -5.83
CA LEU A 40 -1.55 2.97 -7.12
C LEU A 40 -1.83 1.70 -7.94
N PRO A 41 -3.06 1.17 -7.92
CA PRO A 41 -3.46 0.14 -8.87
C PRO A 41 -3.54 0.74 -10.27
N LEU A 42 -2.90 0.12 -11.26
CA LEU A 42 -3.05 0.51 -12.67
C LEU A 42 -4.27 -0.13 -13.33
N VAL A 43 -4.77 -1.23 -12.75
CA VAL A 43 -5.92 -1.98 -13.24
C VAL A 43 -6.92 -2.15 -12.11
N GLY A 44 -8.17 -1.74 -12.34
CA GLY A 44 -9.23 -1.80 -11.33
C GLY A 44 -9.11 -0.70 -10.27
N GLU A 45 -9.87 -0.85 -9.19
CA GLU A 45 -10.02 0.16 -8.12
C GLU A 45 -9.11 -0.11 -6.89
N GLY A 46 -8.22 -1.11 -6.96
CA GLY A 46 -7.33 -1.44 -5.83
C GLY A 46 -8.03 -1.99 -4.59
N LYS A 47 -9.14 -2.73 -4.75
CA LYS A 47 -9.96 -3.25 -3.63
C LYS A 47 -9.17 -4.04 -2.58
N ALA A 48 -8.09 -4.71 -2.98
CA ALA A 48 -7.23 -5.43 -2.04
C ALA A 48 -6.54 -4.51 -1.01
N TYR A 49 -6.39 -3.22 -1.32
CA TYR A 49 -5.77 -2.23 -0.44
C TYR A 49 -6.73 -1.58 0.56
N GLU A 50 -8.05 -1.62 0.30
CA GLU A 50 -9.07 -0.94 1.14
C GLU A 50 -8.97 -1.27 2.64
N PRO A 51 -8.77 -2.54 3.06
CA PRO A 51 -8.71 -2.87 4.48
C PRO A 51 -7.49 -2.27 5.19
N LEU A 52 -6.43 -1.92 4.45
CA LEU A 52 -5.14 -1.50 4.98
C LEU A 52 -5.12 -0.03 5.45
N ARG A 53 -6.18 0.75 5.15
CA ARG A 53 -6.32 2.18 5.52
C ARG A 53 -5.13 3.04 5.08
N ILE A 54 -4.50 2.68 3.97
CA ILE A 54 -3.49 3.48 3.27
C ILE A 54 -4.17 4.38 2.24
N LEU A 55 -3.44 5.38 1.73
CA LEU A 55 -3.95 6.17 0.60
C LEU A 55 -3.83 5.37 -0.69
N ILE A 56 -4.96 5.13 -1.35
CA ILE A 56 -5.05 4.59 -2.71
C ILE A 56 -5.13 5.77 -3.67
N LEU A 57 -4.22 5.81 -4.64
CA LEU A 57 -4.18 6.80 -5.71
C LEU A 57 -4.77 6.12 -6.94
N GLY A 58 -5.84 6.64 -7.52
CA GLY A 58 -6.52 6.01 -8.67
C GLY A 58 -7.89 5.49 -8.31
#